data_AF-A0A381V4X5-F1
#
_entry.id   AF-A0A381V4X5-F1
#
_cell.length_a   1.000
_cell.length_b   1.000
_cell.length_c   1.000
_cell.angle_alpha   90.00
_cell.angle_beta   90.00
_cell.angle_gamma   90.00
#
_symmetry.space_group_name_H-M   'P 1'
#
loop_
_entity.id
_entity.type
_entity.pdbx_description
1 polymer ?
#
loop_
_entity_poly.entity_id
_entity_poly.type
_entity_poly.pdbx_seq_one_letter_code
_entity_poly.pdbx_strand_id
1 'polypeptide(L)'
;MKAPENFNSINVDIPPKQFDCDISTNVAMVLSKINQKSPIDLANQLSELIKKDDININSISVAKPGFINIKFENTFWNEFLKDIINSKVIYGSNPKEKKQKYLVEFVSANPTGPLHVGHCRGAILGDVISNILKFNNHDVVKEYYVNDYGNQIINFTKSVYLRIREILNKEAFPKDNPELYPGDYIIQIANNIINENKKLDFNKFETVEDELVKLSVAESLKLVKTNLNNLGIKHDNFVSETNIIKNKEVEKVVNKLKENKFVYEGKIEAPKSETNSDWVKRNQLLFKSTDFGDDKDRALQKSDKTWTYFAGDVAYHNNKLNRKFDTLINILGADHSGYIKRITAAVEALSGKKNKLKCKVSQLVKLIKDGKPFKMSKRKGDYITVEDLINEVGKDATRFIMLNRSSDVELDFDFAKVKEKSKDNPLYYVQYCYARISSVFRHVNIKIQDKVNIKSFNFTYSPDEIKI
;
A
#
# COMPACT_ATOMS: atom_id res chain seq x y z
N MET A 1 -22.65 31.52 -12.57
CA MET A 1 -22.37 30.29 -13.38
C MET A 1 -22.79 29.08 -12.56
N LYS A 2 -23.22 28.00 -13.21
CA LYS A 2 -23.47 26.70 -12.56
C LYS A 2 -22.14 25.98 -12.33
N ALA A 3 -21.99 25.34 -11.17
CA ALA A 3 -20.84 24.51 -10.82
C ALA A 3 -21.18 23.01 -10.95
N PRO A 4 -20.21 22.15 -11.28
CA PRO A 4 -20.36 20.71 -11.24
C PRO A 4 -20.47 20.20 -9.79
N GLU A 5 -20.93 18.97 -9.62
CA GLU A 5 -20.99 18.31 -8.30
C GLU A 5 -19.59 18.11 -7.69
N ASN A 6 -18.56 17.98 -8.51
CA ASN A 6 -17.16 17.96 -8.09
C ASN A 6 -16.24 18.56 -9.17
N PHE A 7 -15.02 18.94 -8.76
CA PHE A 7 -14.05 19.65 -9.61
C PHE A 7 -12.91 18.75 -10.12
N ASN A 8 -13.04 17.42 -10.05
CA ASN A 8 -11.94 16.48 -10.30
C ASN A 8 -11.41 16.50 -11.74
N SER A 9 -12.18 17.02 -12.70
CA SER A 9 -11.79 17.14 -14.10
C SER A 9 -11.14 18.48 -14.44
N ILE A 10 -11.10 19.42 -13.50
CA ILE A 10 -10.38 20.68 -13.63
C ILE A 10 -8.93 20.44 -13.24
N ASN A 11 -8.04 20.73 -14.16
CA ASN A 11 -6.60 20.64 -13.97
C ASN A 11 -5.97 22.02 -14.02
N VAL A 12 -4.86 22.18 -13.31
CA VAL A 12 -3.93 23.30 -13.40
C VAL A 12 -2.55 22.70 -13.62
N ASP A 13 -1.99 22.93 -14.80
CA ASP A 13 -0.77 22.27 -15.26
C ASP A 13 0.27 23.31 -15.69
N ILE A 14 1.54 22.89 -15.71
CA ILE A 14 2.62 23.67 -16.33
C ILE A 14 2.41 23.61 -17.85
N PRO A 15 2.29 24.77 -18.53
CA PRO A 15 2.03 24.82 -19.95
C PRO A 15 3.25 24.36 -20.78
N PRO A 16 3.04 23.90 -22.01
CA PRO A 16 4.13 23.65 -22.95
C PRO A 16 5.01 24.89 -23.21
N LYS A 17 6.30 24.68 -23.47
CA LYS A 17 7.31 25.76 -23.61
C LYS A 17 6.99 26.87 -24.61
N GLN A 18 6.11 26.62 -25.59
CA GLN A 18 5.69 27.61 -26.58
C GLN A 18 4.72 28.67 -26.03
N PHE A 19 4.12 28.44 -24.86
CA PHE A 19 3.25 29.41 -24.21
C PHE A 19 4.06 30.21 -23.18
N ASP A 20 3.99 31.53 -23.27
CA ASP A 20 4.61 32.44 -22.30
C ASP A 20 3.69 32.66 -21.10
N CYS A 21 3.54 31.63 -20.27
CA CYS A 21 2.75 31.67 -19.04
C CYS A 21 3.27 30.65 -18.03
N ASP A 22 2.89 30.80 -16.77
CA ASP A 22 3.41 29.99 -15.66
C ASP A 22 2.52 28.76 -15.42
N ILE A 23 1.21 28.94 -15.50
CA ILE A 23 0.22 27.87 -15.34
C ILE A 23 -0.87 27.95 -16.41
N SER A 24 -1.51 26.83 -16.68
CA SER A 24 -2.67 26.74 -17.57
C SER A 24 -3.76 25.88 -16.95
N THR A 25 -5.03 26.26 -17.17
CA THR A 25 -6.18 25.48 -16.69
C THR A 25 -7.24 25.23 -17.76
N ASN A 26 -7.83 24.04 -17.73
CA ASN A 26 -8.93 23.61 -18.61
C ASN A 26 -10.33 23.95 -18.05
N VAL A 27 -10.43 24.72 -16.95
CA VAL A 27 -11.69 24.97 -16.22
C VAL A 27 -12.86 25.38 -17.13
N ALA A 28 -12.61 26.24 -18.11
CA ALA A 28 -13.66 26.71 -19.02
C ALA A 28 -14.22 25.59 -19.91
N MET A 29 -13.38 24.63 -20.32
CA MET A 29 -13.80 23.46 -21.08
C MET A 29 -14.71 22.56 -20.23
N VAL A 30 -14.34 22.33 -18.97
CA VAL A 30 -15.13 21.52 -18.04
C VAL A 30 -16.49 22.15 -17.75
N LEU A 31 -16.53 23.46 -17.54
CA LEU A 31 -17.73 24.19 -17.17
C LEU A 31 -18.64 24.52 -18.37
N SER A 32 -18.11 24.51 -19.60
CA SER A 32 -18.83 24.88 -20.84
C SER A 32 -20.16 24.14 -21.00
N LYS A 33 -20.15 22.81 -20.83
CA LYS A 33 -21.32 21.94 -21.02
C LYS A 33 -22.48 22.26 -20.07
N ILE A 34 -22.17 22.48 -18.79
CA ILE A 34 -23.19 22.74 -17.75
C ILE A 34 -23.76 24.16 -17.89
N ASN A 35 -22.95 25.09 -18.40
CA ASN A 35 -23.33 26.49 -18.59
C ASN A 35 -23.86 26.80 -20.01
N GLN A 36 -23.89 25.82 -20.91
CA GLN A 36 -24.35 25.97 -22.30
C GLN A 36 -23.68 27.15 -23.05
N LYS A 37 -22.39 27.34 -22.81
CA LYS A 37 -21.56 28.37 -23.48
C LYS A 37 -20.38 27.72 -24.18
N SER A 38 -19.83 28.39 -25.21
CA SER A 38 -18.59 27.92 -25.80
C SER A 38 -17.45 27.99 -24.76
N PRO A 39 -16.48 27.06 -24.77
CA PRO A 39 -15.36 27.11 -23.84
C PRO A 39 -14.57 28.42 -23.92
N ILE A 40 -14.45 29.02 -25.11
CA ILE A 40 -13.72 30.28 -25.31
C ILE A 40 -14.46 31.45 -24.66
N ASP A 41 -15.78 31.56 -24.86
CA ASP A 41 -16.57 32.62 -24.24
C ASP A 41 -16.55 32.52 -22.72
N LEU A 42 -16.58 31.29 -22.20
CA LEU A 42 -16.49 31.05 -20.78
C LEU A 42 -15.09 31.34 -20.23
N ALA A 43 -14.04 30.99 -20.98
CA ALA A 43 -12.65 31.31 -20.63
C ALA A 43 -12.44 32.82 -20.55
N ASN A 44 -12.95 33.60 -21.51
CA ASN A 44 -12.86 35.06 -21.49
C ASN A 44 -13.57 35.66 -20.25
N GLN A 45 -14.80 35.22 -19.97
CA GLN A 45 -15.54 35.67 -18.78
C GLN A 45 -14.82 35.31 -17.47
N LEU A 46 -14.30 34.09 -17.37
CA LEU A 46 -13.55 33.66 -16.18
C LEU A 46 -12.23 34.41 -16.04
N SER A 47 -11.53 34.68 -17.14
CA SER A 47 -10.26 35.40 -17.15
C SER A 47 -10.41 36.80 -16.56
N GLU A 48 -11.46 37.53 -16.93
CA GLU A 48 -11.74 38.86 -16.36
C GLU A 48 -11.97 38.81 -14.84
N LEU A 49 -12.74 37.82 -14.37
CA LEU A 49 -13.01 37.63 -12.95
C LEU A 49 -11.75 37.25 -12.16
N ILE A 50 -10.97 36.29 -12.67
CA ILE A 50 -9.73 35.82 -12.05
C ILE A 50 -8.72 36.96 -11.96
N LYS A 51 -8.50 37.71 -13.04
CA LYS A 51 -7.56 38.82 -13.09
C LYS A 51 -7.96 39.98 -12.17
N LYS A 52 -9.27 40.17 -11.94
CA LYS A 52 -9.78 41.19 -11.01
C LYS A 52 -9.62 40.78 -9.54
N ASP A 53 -9.75 39.49 -9.23
CA ASP A 53 -9.72 38.96 -7.87
C ASP A 53 -8.29 38.82 -7.32
N ASP A 54 -7.32 38.55 -8.19
CA ASP A 54 -5.93 38.32 -7.80
C ASP A 54 -4.95 39.34 -8.42
N ILE A 55 -4.42 40.21 -7.56
CA ILE A 55 -3.44 41.25 -7.93
C ILE A 55 -2.08 40.66 -8.33
N ASN A 56 -1.77 39.43 -7.94
CA ASN A 56 -0.51 38.76 -8.24
C ASN A 56 -0.46 38.19 -9.66
N ILE A 57 -1.56 38.24 -10.40
CA ILE A 57 -1.58 37.85 -11.81
C ILE A 57 -1.08 39.03 -12.64
N ASN A 58 -0.10 38.82 -13.52
CA ASN A 58 0.37 39.81 -14.48
C ASN A 58 -0.49 39.84 -15.75
N SER A 59 -0.75 38.68 -16.34
CA SER A 59 -1.56 38.59 -17.55
C SER A 59 -2.31 37.28 -17.61
N ILE A 60 -3.42 37.28 -18.35
CA ILE A 60 -4.16 36.07 -18.69
C ILE A 60 -4.37 36.06 -20.20
N SER A 61 -4.13 34.92 -20.83
CA SER A 61 -4.45 34.69 -22.24
C SER A 61 -5.33 33.46 -22.39
N VAL A 62 -6.20 33.47 -23.42
CA VAL A 62 -7.06 32.33 -23.73
C VAL A 62 -6.53 31.63 -24.98
N ALA A 63 -6.20 30.35 -24.84
CA ALA A 63 -5.73 29.51 -25.95
C ALA A 63 -6.79 28.49 -26.36
N LYS A 64 -6.90 28.20 -27.65
CA LYS A 64 -7.80 27.14 -28.14
C LYS A 64 -7.40 25.79 -27.50
N PRO A 65 -8.37 24.93 -27.14
CA PRO A 65 -9.82 25.06 -27.33
C PRO A 65 -10.57 25.81 -26.21
N GLY A 66 -9.89 26.45 -25.26
CA GLY A 66 -10.49 27.13 -24.10
C GLY A 66 -9.63 27.06 -22.84
N PHE A 67 -8.31 26.94 -22.99
CA PHE A 67 -7.37 27.00 -21.87
C PHE A 67 -7.21 28.44 -21.40
N ILE A 68 -7.17 28.62 -20.08
CA ILE A 68 -6.83 29.90 -19.46
C ILE A 68 -5.38 29.81 -19.02
N ASN A 69 -4.52 30.58 -19.68
CA ASN A 69 -3.09 30.66 -19.43
C ASN A 69 -2.80 31.87 -18.55
N ILE A 70 -2.18 31.65 -17.40
CA ILE A 70 -1.95 32.69 -16.38
C ILE A 70 -0.45 32.91 -16.23
N LYS A 71 -0.04 34.17 -16.28
CA LYS A 71 1.31 34.62 -15.97
C LYS A 71 1.26 35.47 -14.72
N PHE A 72 2.11 35.18 -13.74
CA PHE A 72 2.18 35.88 -12.47
C PHE A 72 3.10 37.10 -12.52
N GLU A 73 2.88 38.02 -11.60
CA GLU A 73 3.81 39.12 -11.30
C GLU A 73 5.07 38.58 -10.64
N ASN A 74 6.20 39.27 -10.80
CA ASN A 74 7.45 38.87 -10.13
C ASN A 74 7.33 38.86 -8.60
N THR A 75 6.44 39.68 -8.03
CA THR A 75 6.16 39.73 -6.59
C THR A 75 5.55 38.44 -6.08
N PHE A 76 4.76 37.73 -6.89
CA PHE A 76 4.19 36.44 -6.54
C PHE A 76 5.27 35.43 -6.13
N TRP A 77 6.36 35.34 -6.89
CA TRP A 77 7.44 34.40 -6.62
C TRP A 77 8.16 34.68 -5.29
N ASN A 78 8.25 35.96 -4.91
CA ASN A 78 8.77 36.35 -3.59
C ASN A 78 7.86 35.90 -2.45
N GLU A 79 6.53 36.06 -2.60
CA GLU A 79 5.55 35.58 -1.63
C GLU A 79 5.53 34.05 -1.57
N PHE A 80 5.58 33.38 -2.72
CA PHE A 80 5.64 31.93 -2.83
C PHE A 80 6.87 31.34 -2.12
N LEU A 81 8.07 31.89 -2.35
CA LEU A 81 9.27 31.45 -1.64
C LEU A 81 9.21 31.75 -0.15
N LYS A 82 8.64 32.89 0.24
CA LYS A 82 8.41 33.22 1.66
C LYS A 82 7.54 32.16 2.32
N ASP A 83 6.47 31.74 1.65
CA ASP A 83 5.56 30.72 2.17
C ASP A 83 6.21 29.33 2.24
N ILE A 84 7.00 28.93 1.24
CA ILE A 84 7.80 27.69 1.28
C ILE A 84 8.75 27.70 2.49
N ILE A 85 9.53 28.77 2.63
CA ILE A 85 10.57 28.86 3.67
C ILE A 85 9.95 28.92 5.07
N ASN A 86 8.80 29.58 5.22
CA ASN A 86 8.07 29.64 6.47
C ASN A 86 7.39 28.30 6.79
N SER A 87 6.88 27.59 5.78
CA SER A 87 6.24 26.29 5.92
C SER A 87 7.23 25.15 6.22
N LYS A 88 8.50 25.27 5.79
CA LYS A 88 9.56 24.28 6.06
C LYS A 88 9.11 22.84 5.74
N VAL A 89 9.15 21.97 6.75
CA VAL A 89 8.85 20.54 6.65
C VAL A 89 7.38 20.23 6.41
N ILE A 90 6.47 21.20 6.53
CA ILE A 90 5.03 21.01 6.26
C ILE A 90 4.60 21.60 4.91
N TYR A 91 5.52 22.15 4.11
CA TYR A 91 5.20 22.65 2.77
C TYR A 91 4.61 21.53 1.90
N GLY A 92 3.44 21.77 1.31
CA GLY A 92 2.69 20.77 0.53
C GLY A 92 1.74 19.90 1.36
N SER A 93 1.68 20.06 2.68
CA SER A 93 0.63 19.45 3.51
C SER A 93 -0.66 20.27 3.43
N ASN A 94 -1.80 19.61 3.59
CA ASN A 94 -3.10 20.26 3.68
C ASN A 94 -3.63 20.28 5.12
N PRO A 95 -3.20 21.24 5.98
CA PRO A 95 -3.63 21.28 7.37
C PRO A 95 -5.09 21.68 7.56
N LYS A 96 -5.74 22.23 6.51
CA LYS A 96 -7.14 22.67 6.55
C LYS A 96 -8.12 21.51 6.32
N GLU A 97 -7.63 20.35 5.88
CA GLU A 97 -8.49 19.20 5.64
C GLU A 97 -9.06 18.65 6.95
N LYS A 98 -10.32 18.19 6.90
CA LYS A 98 -10.93 17.53 8.05
C LYS A 98 -10.14 16.27 8.38
N LYS A 99 -9.57 16.25 9.59
CA LYS A 99 -8.86 15.08 10.11
C LYS A 99 -9.75 13.83 10.09
N GLN A 100 -9.16 12.72 9.67
CA GLN A 100 -9.81 11.41 9.55
C GLN A 100 -8.89 10.34 10.14
N LYS A 101 -9.50 9.25 10.60
CA LYS A 101 -8.82 8.05 11.09
C LYS A 101 -8.75 6.99 10.00
N TYR A 102 -7.55 6.63 9.60
CA TYR A 102 -7.27 5.61 8.60
C TYR A 102 -6.66 4.37 9.24
N LEU A 103 -7.13 3.21 8.82
CA LEU A 103 -6.42 1.95 9.01
C LEU A 103 -5.89 1.50 7.65
N VAL A 104 -4.58 1.33 7.53
CA VAL A 104 -3.92 0.86 6.31
C VAL A 104 -3.34 -0.53 6.57
N GLU A 105 -3.97 -1.56 6.01
CA GLU A 105 -3.48 -2.93 6.07
C GLU A 105 -2.65 -3.27 4.84
N PHE A 106 -1.46 -3.83 5.04
CA PHE A 106 -0.57 -4.24 3.95
C PHE A 106 0.46 -5.30 4.36
N VAL A 107 1.00 -5.99 3.36
CA VAL A 107 1.85 -7.19 3.45
C VAL A 107 1.08 -8.44 3.84
N SER A 108 0.62 -8.54 5.08
CA SER A 108 -0.20 -9.63 5.62
C SER A 108 0.21 -11.04 5.13
N ALA A 109 1.50 -11.28 4.97
CA ALA A 109 2.05 -12.55 4.52
C ALA A 109 2.02 -13.57 5.67
N ASN A 110 1.86 -14.85 5.32
CA ASN A 110 1.81 -15.92 6.32
C ASN A 110 3.15 -15.99 7.08
N PRO A 111 3.15 -16.12 8.43
CA PRO A 111 4.35 -16.10 9.27
C PRO A 111 5.08 -17.45 9.22
N THR A 112 5.44 -17.88 8.01
CA THR A 112 6.07 -19.18 7.75
C THR A 112 7.43 -19.02 7.05
N GLY A 113 7.96 -17.80 6.99
CA GLY A 113 9.25 -17.52 6.37
C GLY A 113 9.54 -16.02 6.19
N PRO A 114 10.73 -15.69 5.66
CA PRO A 114 11.11 -14.32 5.35
C PRO A 114 10.23 -13.71 4.26
N LEU A 115 10.18 -12.38 4.23
CA LEU A 115 9.57 -11.68 3.11
C LEU A 115 10.48 -11.80 1.87
N HIS A 116 9.87 -11.99 0.70
CA HIS A 116 10.54 -11.94 -0.60
C HIS A 116 10.14 -10.71 -1.43
N VAL A 117 10.82 -10.49 -2.56
CA VAL A 117 10.58 -9.33 -3.46
C VAL A 117 9.12 -9.13 -3.85
N GLY A 118 8.35 -10.21 -4.03
CA GLY A 118 6.91 -10.12 -4.32
C GLY A 118 6.10 -9.32 -3.27
N HIS A 119 6.57 -9.26 -2.02
CA HIS A 119 5.92 -8.48 -0.96
C HIS A 119 6.38 -7.02 -0.93
N CYS A 120 7.56 -6.70 -1.48
CA CYS A 120 8.18 -5.37 -1.38
C CYS A 120 7.26 -4.26 -1.90
N ARG A 121 6.72 -4.43 -3.10
CA ARG A 121 5.98 -3.36 -3.78
C ARG A 121 4.72 -2.97 -3.01
N GLY A 122 3.93 -3.95 -2.58
CA GLY A 122 2.76 -3.73 -1.72
C GLY A 122 3.15 -3.14 -0.36
N ALA A 123 4.27 -3.58 0.21
CA ALA A 123 4.79 -3.04 1.47
C ALA A 123 5.11 -1.54 1.36
N ILE A 124 5.87 -1.17 0.34
CA ILE A 124 6.31 0.20 0.09
C ILE A 124 5.12 1.10 -0.25
N LEU A 125 4.16 0.60 -1.05
CA LEU A 125 2.94 1.34 -1.39
C LEU A 125 2.12 1.67 -0.14
N GLY A 126 1.86 0.67 0.73
CA GLY A 126 1.12 0.87 1.97
C GLY A 126 1.82 1.84 2.91
N ASP A 127 3.14 1.75 3.02
CA ASP A 127 3.95 2.65 3.82
C ASP A 127 3.90 4.11 3.31
N VAL A 128 4.08 4.32 2.00
CA VAL A 128 4.05 5.67 1.41
C VAL A 128 2.67 6.30 1.44
N ILE A 129 1.60 5.55 1.16
CA ILE A 129 0.21 6.05 1.33
C ILE A 129 0.00 6.49 2.78
N SER A 130 0.44 5.67 3.74
CA SER A 130 0.30 6.00 5.15
C SER A 130 1.08 7.26 5.53
N ASN A 131 2.30 7.42 4.99
CA ASN A 131 3.13 8.59 5.27
C ASN A 131 2.56 9.87 4.65
N ILE A 132 1.98 9.81 3.44
CA ILE A 132 1.28 10.94 2.81
C ILE A 132 0.02 11.33 3.62
N LEU A 133 -0.73 10.35 4.11
CA LEU A 133 -1.88 10.63 4.98
C LEU A 133 -1.47 11.26 6.31
N LYS A 134 -0.40 10.75 6.95
CA LYS A 134 0.17 11.37 8.17
C LYS A 134 0.70 12.78 7.89
N PHE A 135 1.33 12.99 6.74
CA PHE A 135 1.82 14.30 6.29
C PHE A 135 0.69 15.33 6.14
N ASN A 136 -0.51 14.88 5.74
CA ASN A 136 -1.73 15.68 5.71
C ASN A 136 -2.51 15.68 7.04
N ASN A 137 -1.82 15.44 8.16
CA ASN A 137 -2.36 15.52 9.53
C ASN A 137 -3.52 14.55 9.86
N HIS A 138 -3.66 13.46 9.12
CA HIS A 138 -4.60 12.39 9.46
C HIS A 138 -4.06 11.46 10.55
N ASP A 139 -4.96 10.82 11.31
CA ASP A 139 -4.59 9.74 12.22
C ASP A 139 -4.50 8.44 11.40
N VAL A 140 -3.34 7.81 11.36
CA VAL A 140 -3.11 6.64 10.50
C VAL A 140 -2.48 5.51 11.30
N VAL A 141 -3.11 4.34 11.24
CA VAL A 141 -2.61 3.08 11.82
C VAL A 141 -2.21 2.14 10.69
N LYS A 142 -0.93 1.74 10.68
CA LYS A 142 -0.38 0.71 9.80
C LYS A 142 -0.59 -0.65 10.46
N GLU A 143 -1.28 -1.57 9.79
CA GLU A 143 -1.64 -2.87 10.35
C GLU A 143 -1.16 -4.04 9.49
N TYR A 144 -0.68 -5.08 10.16
CA TYR A 144 -0.29 -6.34 9.56
C TYR A 144 -1.23 -7.43 10.07
N TYR A 145 -1.94 -8.12 9.18
CA TYR A 145 -2.72 -9.29 9.55
C TYR A 145 -1.83 -10.53 9.54
N VAL A 146 -1.74 -11.22 10.68
CA VAL A 146 -0.92 -12.42 10.86
C VAL A 146 -1.83 -13.63 10.74
N ASN A 147 -1.73 -14.33 9.61
CA ASN A 147 -2.40 -15.61 9.37
C ASN A 147 -1.66 -16.74 10.11
N ASP A 148 -1.77 -16.75 11.43
CA ASP A 148 -1.12 -17.70 12.35
C ASP A 148 -2.03 -18.88 12.73
N TYR A 149 -2.97 -19.27 11.86
CA TYR A 149 -3.87 -20.38 12.09
C TYR A 149 -3.88 -21.39 10.92
N GLY A 150 -4.20 -22.65 11.23
CA GLY A 150 -4.43 -23.71 10.24
C GLY A 150 -3.19 -24.52 9.84
N ASN A 151 -3.37 -25.38 8.83
CA ASN A 151 -2.41 -26.44 8.50
C ASN A 151 -1.02 -25.92 8.08
N GLN A 152 -0.94 -24.74 7.47
CA GLN A 152 0.35 -24.15 7.10
C GLN A 152 1.23 -23.91 8.32
N ILE A 153 0.64 -23.43 9.42
CA ILE A 153 1.33 -23.15 10.67
C ILE A 153 1.73 -24.43 11.38
N ILE A 154 0.88 -25.46 11.33
CA ILE A 154 1.21 -26.79 11.86
C ILE A 154 2.42 -27.36 11.10
N ASN A 155 2.42 -27.32 9.77
CA ASN A 155 3.51 -27.83 8.95
C ASN A 155 4.81 -27.03 9.14
N PHE A 156 4.70 -25.71 9.28
CA PHE A 156 5.82 -24.84 9.64
C PHE A 156 6.40 -25.21 11.00
N THR A 157 5.54 -25.38 12.01
CA THR A 157 5.95 -25.77 13.37
C THR A 157 6.59 -27.17 13.40
N LYS A 158 6.05 -28.13 12.64
CA LYS A 158 6.66 -29.46 12.45
C LYS A 158 8.04 -29.35 11.81
N SER A 159 8.22 -28.44 10.86
CA SER A 159 9.54 -28.21 10.24
C SER A 159 10.55 -27.68 11.26
N VAL A 160 10.14 -26.73 12.12
CA VAL A 160 10.96 -26.24 13.23
C VAL A 160 11.28 -27.37 14.21
N TYR A 161 10.28 -28.15 14.62
CA TYR A 161 10.47 -29.31 15.51
C TYR A 161 11.50 -30.29 14.96
N LEU A 162 11.39 -30.68 13.70
CA LEU A 162 12.33 -31.63 13.08
C LEU A 162 13.74 -31.05 12.96
N ARG A 163 13.90 -29.73 12.75
CA ARG A 163 15.22 -29.09 12.84
C ARG A 163 15.77 -29.06 14.26
N ILE A 164 14.91 -28.90 15.27
CA ILE A 164 15.32 -29.02 16.68
C ILE A 164 15.85 -30.43 16.97
N ARG A 165 15.13 -31.47 16.52
CA ARG A 165 15.57 -32.88 16.63
C ARG A 165 16.88 -33.13 15.90
N GLU A 166 17.07 -32.55 14.72
CA GLU A 166 18.33 -32.63 13.97
C GLU A 166 19.50 -32.02 14.75
N ILE A 167 19.29 -30.87 15.38
CA ILE A 167 20.32 -30.16 16.16
C ILE A 167 20.67 -30.95 17.43
N LEU A 168 19.66 -31.32 18.23
CA LEU A 168 19.82 -31.92 19.56
C LEU A 168 20.09 -33.42 19.53
N ASN A 169 19.43 -34.16 18.64
CA ASN A 169 19.42 -35.63 18.62
C ASN A 169 20.12 -36.22 17.39
N LYS A 170 20.60 -35.39 16.46
CA LYS A 170 21.24 -35.81 15.19
C LYS A 170 20.31 -36.63 14.28
N GLU A 171 19.00 -36.45 14.42
CA GLU A 171 18.01 -37.05 13.54
C GLU A 171 17.99 -36.33 12.18
N ALA A 172 18.01 -37.07 11.07
CA ALA A 172 18.05 -36.45 9.75
C ALA A 172 16.76 -35.69 9.43
N PHE A 173 16.88 -34.43 8.99
CA PHE A 173 15.72 -33.67 8.52
C PHE A 173 15.21 -34.25 7.18
N PRO A 174 13.90 -34.58 7.05
CA PRO A 174 13.34 -35.18 5.84
C PRO A 174 13.18 -34.13 4.71
N LYS A 175 14.26 -33.91 3.96
CA LYS A 175 14.35 -32.89 2.88
C LYS A 175 13.37 -33.12 1.72
N ASP A 176 12.96 -34.36 1.49
CA ASP A 176 12.09 -34.74 0.38
C ASP A 176 10.59 -34.61 0.70
N ASN A 177 10.23 -34.24 1.93
CA ASN A 177 8.83 -34.06 2.31
C ASN A 177 8.30 -32.69 1.78
N PRO A 178 7.33 -32.68 0.85
CA PRO A 178 6.83 -31.45 0.23
C PRO A 178 5.96 -30.60 1.15
N GLU A 179 5.48 -31.14 2.28
CA GLU A 179 4.68 -30.39 3.25
C GLU A 179 5.55 -29.56 4.20
N LEU A 180 6.83 -29.90 4.33
CA LEU A 180 7.74 -29.22 5.23
C LEU A 180 8.43 -28.04 4.56
N TYR A 181 8.84 -27.10 5.39
CA TYR A 181 9.60 -25.92 5.01
C TYR A 181 11.09 -26.25 5.08
N PRO A 182 11.81 -26.26 3.94
CA PRO A 182 13.19 -26.75 3.91
C PRO A 182 14.24 -25.67 4.20
N GLY A 183 13.86 -24.38 4.18
CA GLY A 183 14.81 -23.26 4.13
C GLY A 183 15.69 -23.10 5.37
N ASP A 184 16.88 -22.54 5.17
CA ASP A 184 17.90 -22.39 6.22
C ASP A 184 17.45 -21.50 7.38
N TYR A 185 16.51 -20.59 7.14
CA TYR A 185 15.91 -19.78 8.20
C TYR A 185 15.21 -20.63 9.27
N ILE A 186 14.71 -21.83 8.94
CA ILE A 186 14.12 -22.75 9.93
C ILE A 186 15.19 -23.23 10.93
N ILE A 187 16.42 -23.45 10.46
CA ILE A 187 17.56 -23.84 11.32
C ILE A 187 17.87 -22.71 12.30
N GLN A 188 17.85 -21.45 11.84
CA GLN A 188 18.05 -20.29 12.72
C GLN A 188 16.94 -20.17 13.77
N ILE A 189 15.67 -20.32 13.36
CA ILE A 189 14.52 -20.33 14.26
C ILE A 189 14.65 -21.43 15.32
N ALA A 190 15.00 -22.66 14.90
CA ALA A 190 15.21 -23.79 15.80
C ALA A 190 16.31 -23.51 16.84
N ASN A 191 17.46 -22.97 16.41
CA ASN A 191 18.54 -22.58 17.31
C ASN A 191 18.11 -21.51 18.34
N ASN A 192 17.38 -20.48 17.91
CA ASN A 192 16.88 -19.45 18.81
C ASN A 192 15.96 -20.04 19.87
N ILE A 193 15.02 -20.91 19.45
CA ILE A 193 14.08 -21.56 20.36
C ILE A 193 14.81 -22.44 21.38
N ILE A 194 15.77 -23.26 20.95
CA ILE A 194 16.59 -24.10 21.84
C ILE A 194 17.32 -23.23 22.87
N ASN A 195 17.95 -22.14 22.42
CA ASN A 195 18.78 -21.27 23.26
C ASN A 195 17.95 -20.50 24.30
N GLU A 196 16.79 -19.98 23.89
CA GLU A 196 15.90 -19.18 24.74
C GLU A 196 15.02 -20.06 25.66
N ASN A 197 14.79 -21.33 25.31
CA ASN A 197 13.82 -22.21 26.00
C ASN A 197 14.43 -23.55 26.46
N LYS A 198 15.57 -23.50 27.14
CA LYS A 198 16.34 -24.69 27.61
C LYS A 198 15.58 -25.71 28.46
N LYS A 199 14.41 -25.34 29.01
CA LYS A 199 13.58 -26.21 29.86
C LYS A 199 12.54 -27.01 29.08
N LEU A 200 12.30 -26.68 27.81
CA LEU A 200 11.34 -27.42 26.99
C LEU A 200 11.89 -28.79 26.60
N ASP A 201 11.02 -29.80 26.71
CA ASP A 201 11.32 -31.14 26.23
C ASP A 201 10.82 -31.29 24.79
N PHE A 202 11.75 -31.61 23.88
CA PHE A 202 11.48 -31.84 22.46
C PHE A 202 11.49 -33.33 22.10
N ASN A 203 11.27 -34.23 23.06
CA ASN A 203 11.22 -35.69 22.82
C ASN A 203 9.98 -36.14 22.06
N LYS A 204 8.84 -35.49 22.30
CA LYS A 204 7.57 -35.78 21.64
C LYS A 204 6.97 -34.48 21.12
N PHE A 205 6.49 -34.49 19.88
CA PHE A 205 5.91 -33.29 19.29
C PHE A 205 4.60 -32.92 20.00
N GLU A 206 3.76 -33.91 20.31
CA GLU A 206 2.44 -33.74 20.91
C GLU A 206 2.51 -33.07 22.29
N THR A 207 3.62 -33.24 23.02
CA THR A 207 3.81 -32.63 24.35
C THR A 207 4.25 -31.18 24.29
N VAL A 208 4.80 -30.73 23.16
CA VAL A 208 5.38 -29.39 23.00
C VAL A 208 4.67 -28.55 21.93
N GLU A 209 3.77 -29.15 21.15
CA GLU A 209 3.14 -28.54 19.96
C GLU A 209 2.56 -27.16 20.25
N ASP A 210 1.66 -27.02 21.22
CA ASP A 210 0.98 -25.76 21.53
C ASP A 210 1.94 -24.60 21.84
N GLU A 211 3.02 -24.90 22.57
CA GLU A 211 4.02 -23.89 22.92
C GLU A 211 4.97 -23.63 21.75
N LEU A 212 5.35 -24.69 21.03
CA LEU A 212 6.24 -24.59 19.88
C LEU A 212 5.58 -23.81 18.72
N VAL A 213 4.26 -23.90 18.54
CA VAL A 213 3.52 -23.06 17.57
C VAL A 213 3.72 -21.58 17.90
N LYS A 214 3.50 -21.18 19.16
CA LYS A 214 3.64 -19.78 19.59
C LYS A 214 5.07 -19.29 19.39
N LEU A 215 6.05 -20.09 19.80
CA LEU A 215 7.48 -19.75 19.68
C LEU A 215 7.91 -19.66 18.21
N SER A 216 7.51 -20.61 17.37
CA SER A 216 7.83 -20.63 15.94
C SER A 216 7.25 -19.42 15.22
N VAL A 217 5.98 -19.09 15.46
CA VAL A 217 5.33 -17.89 14.89
C VAL A 217 5.99 -16.62 15.40
N ALA A 218 6.34 -16.54 16.69
CA ALA A 218 7.02 -15.38 17.25
C ALA A 218 8.40 -15.14 16.59
N GLU A 219 9.21 -16.19 16.41
CA GLU A 219 10.49 -16.11 15.70
C GLU A 219 10.32 -15.71 14.23
N SER A 220 9.35 -16.30 13.52
CA SER A 220 9.07 -15.89 12.13
C SER A 220 8.64 -14.43 12.05
N LEU A 221 7.86 -13.93 13.02
CA LEU A 221 7.47 -12.52 13.07
C LEU A 221 8.64 -11.60 13.41
N LYS A 222 9.63 -12.04 14.20
CA LYS A 222 10.88 -11.28 14.40
C LYS A 222 11.60 -11.07 13.05
N LEU A 223 11.68 -12.11 12.23
CA LEU A 223 12.28 -12.06 10.88
C LEU A 223 11.50 -11.11 9.95
N VAL A 224 10.18 -11.24 9.88
CA VAL A 224 9.31 -10.34 9.08
C VAL A 224 9.48 -8.89 9.50
N LYS A 225 9.46 -8.59 10.81
CA LYS A 225 9.67 -7.24 11.34
C LYS A 225 11.05 -6.69 10.98
N THR A 226 12.08 -7.53 11.00
CA THR A 226 13.44 -7.15 10.59
C THR A 226 13.46 -6.79 9.09
N ASN A 227 12.88 -7.63 8.22
CA ASN A 227 12.80 -7.33 6.79
C ASN A 227 12.05 -6.02 6.50
N LEU A 228 10.94 -5.78 7.21
CA LEU A 228 10.18 -4.52 7.09
C LEU A 228 10.99 -3.31 7.56
N ASN A 229 11.70 -3.42 8.70
CA ASN A 229 12.56 -2.36 9.19
C ASN A 229 13.70 -2.04 8.22
N ASN A 230 14.29 -3.05 7.58
CA ASN A 230 15.33 -2.88 6.56
C ASN A 230 14.78 -2.14 5.32
N LEU A 231 13.50 -2.32 4.98
CA LEU A 231 12.78 -1.50 4.00
C LEU A 231 12.40 -0.10 4.52
N GLY A 232 12.69 0.24 5.77
CA GLY A 232 12.27 1.49 6.42
C GLY A 232 10.78 1.53 6.77
N ILE A 233 10.14 0.37 6.93
CA ILE A 233 8.71 0.23 7.21
C ILE A 233 8.52 -0.25 8.64
N LYS A 234 7.64 0.43 9.38
CA LYS A 234 7.22 0.04 10.72
C LYS A 234 5.70 0.00 10.78
N HIS A 235 5.15 -1.16 11.16
CA HIS A 235 3.73 -1.31 11.48
C HIS A 235 3.45 -0.89 12.92
N ASP A 236 2.24 -0.38 13.13
CA ASP A 236 1.75 0.01 14.45
C ASP A 236 1.14 -1.21 15.17
N ASN A 237 0.43 -2.08 14.43
CA ASN A 237 -0.24 -3.27 14.97
C ASN A 237 0.05 -4.54 14.15
N PHE A 238 0.11 -5.68 14.84
CA PHE A 238 0.06 -7.03 14.26
C PHE A 238 -1.15 -7.76 14.85
N VAL A 239 -2.10 -8.18 14.01
CA VAL A 239 -3.36 -8.82 14.45
C VAL A 239 -3.34 -10.31 14.11
N SER A 240 -3.45 -11.16 15.13
CA SER A 240 -3.44 -12.62 15.00
C SER A 240 -4.79 -13.19 14.58
N GLU A 241 -4.79 -14.05 13.56
CA GLU A 241 -5.96 -14.84 13.14
C GLU A 241 -6.44 -15.78 14.25
N THR A 242 -5.51 -16.42 14.95
CA THR A 242 -5.80 -17.28 16.10
C THR A 242 -6.64 -16.55 17.15
N ASN A 243 -6.34 -15.27 17.41
CA ASN A 243 -7.14 -14.46 18.33
C ASN A 243 -8.55 -14.15 17.80
N ILE A 244 -8.70 -13.89 16.50
CA ILE A 244 -10.01 -13.69 15.86
C ILE A 244 -10.89 -14.95 16.02
N ILE A 245 -10.29 -16.12 15.84
CA ILE A 245 -10.97 -17.42 15.98
C ILE A 245 -11.32 -17.70 17.44
N LYS A 246 -10.38 -17.57 18.37
CA LYS A 246 -10.61 -17.78 19.81
C LYS A 246 -11.71 -16.87 20.37
N ASN A 247 -11.78 -15.64 19.86
CA ASN A 247 -12.80 -14.66 20.24
C ASN A 247 -14.16 -14.90 19.57
N LYS A 248 -14.31 -15.95 18.76
CA LYS A 248 -15.56 -16.30 18.05
C LYS A 248 -16.09 -15.15 17.19
N GLU A 249 -15.20 -14.34 16.61
CA GLU A 249 -15.58 -13.16 15.84
C GLU A 249 -16.42 -13.51 14.60
N VAL A 250 -16.19 -14.69 14.01
CA VAL A 250 -16.99 -15.19 12.88
C VAL A 250 -18.45 -15.42 13.29
N GLU A 251 -18.68 -16.08 14.43
CA GLU A 251 -20.04 -16.31 14.93
C GLU A 251 -20.76 -14.99 15.22
N LYS A 252 -20.07 -14.04 15.86
CA LYS A 252 -20.59 -12.71 16.16
C LYS A 252 -21.00 -11.95 14.89
N VAL A 253 -20.14 -11.90 13.88
CA VAL A 253 -20.44 -11.15 12.65
C VAL A 253 -21.55 -11.81 11.84
N VAL A 254 -21.62 -13.14 11.82
CA VAL A 254 -22.67 -13.87 11.11
C VAL A 254 -24.03 -13.61 11.77
N ASN A 255 -24.10 -13.60 13.10
CA ASN A 255 -25.33 -13.26 13.82
C ASN A 255 -25.78 -11.83 13.52
N LYS A 256 -24.84 -10.86 13.52
CA LYS A 256 -25.12 -9.48 13.11
C LYS A 256 -25.67 -9.39 11.68
N LEU A 257 -25.10 -10.13 10.73
CA LEU A 257 -25.62 -10.14 9.35
C LEU A 257 -27.00 -10.81 9.24
N LYS A 258 -27.28 -11.84 10.06
CA LYS A 258 -28.61 -12.47 10.16
C LYS A 258 -29.67 -11.49 10.70
N GLU A 259 -29.36 -10.77 11.76
CA GLU A 259 -30.25 -9.74 12.34
C GLU A 259 -30.63 -8.67 11.31
N ASN A 260 -29.68 -8.29 10.46
CA ASN A 260 -29.89 -7.34 9.37
C ASN A 260 -30.49 -7.97 8.09
N LYS A 261 -30.86 -9.26 8.12
CA LYS A 261 -31.45 -10.00 6.99
C LYS A 261 -30.57 -10.07 5.73
N PHE A 262 -29.25 -9.95 5.88
CA PHE A 262 -28.26 -10.07 4.81
C PHE A 262 -27.72 -11.49 4.60
N VAL A 263 -28.25 -12.46 5.34
CA VAL A 263 -27.87 -13.87 5.25
C VAL A 263 -29.10 -14.72 4.99
N TYR A 264 -28.96 -15.74 4.16
CA TYR A 264 -30.02 -16.72 3.88
C TYR A 264 -29.42 -18.11 3.62
N GLU A 265 -30.26 -19.14 3.67
CA GLU A 265 -29.86 -20.47 3.20
C GLU A 265 -30.17 -20.61 1.72
N GLY A 266 -29.17 -20.98 0.93
CA GLY A 266 -29.32 -21.12 -0.52
C GLY A 266 -28.31 -22.09 -1.12
N LYS A 267 -28.45 -22.36 -2.42
CA LYS A 267 -27.58 -23.25 -3.18
C LYS A 267 -26.74 -22.39 -4.14
N ILE A 268 -25.40 -22.42 -4.00
CA ILE A 268 -24.51 -21.83 -5.02
C ILE A 268 -24.49 -22.75 -6.23
N GLU A 269 -24.21 -22.24 -7.43
CA GLU A 269 -23.89 -23.04 -8.62
C GLU A 269 -22.39 -23.37 -8.70
N ALA A 270 -22.04 -24.40 -9.48
CA ALA A 270 -20.64 -24.81 -9.64
C ALA A 270 -19.78 -23.63 -10.15
N PRO A 271 -18.52 -23.49 -9.69
CA PRO A 271 -17.60 -22.54 -10.28
C PRO A 271 -17.47 -22.77 -11.79
N LYS A 272 -17.48 -21.70 -12.60
CA LYS A 272 -17.33 -21.80 -14.07
C LYS A 272 -16.03 -22.51 -14.52
N SER A 273 -15.04 -22.63 -13.63
CA SER A 273 -13.75 -23.28 -13.85
C SER A 273 -13.71 -24.77 -13.48
N GLU A 274 -14.73 -25.30 -12.80
CA GLU A 274 -14.82 -26.72 -12.45
C GLU A 274 -15.75 -27.43 -13.43
N THR A 275 -15.17 -28.27 -14.30
CA THR A 275 -15.90 -29.20 -15.17
C THR A 275 -16.16 -30.57 -14.51
N ASN A 276 -15.84 -30.73 -13.21
CA ASN A 276 -15.82 -32.04 -12.55
C ASN A 276 -17.13 -32.46 -11.88
N SER A 277 -17.39 -33.76 -11.98
CA SER A 277 -18.54 -34.54 -11.51
C SER A 277 -18.75 -34.61 -9.98
N ASP A 278 -17.83 -34.05 -9.18
CA ASP A 278 -17.85 -34.15 -7.71
C ASP A 278 -18.51 -32.94 -7.02
N TRP A 279 -18.98 -31.95 -7.79
CA TRP A 279 -19.66 -30.80 -7.22
C TRP A 279 -21.11 -31.14 -6.84
N VAL A 280 -21.40 -31.10 -5.53
CA VAL A 280 -22.74 -31.39 -5.00
C VAL A 280 -23.49 -30.09 -4.70
N LYS A 281 -24.58 -29.84 -5.43
CA LYS A 281 -25.50 -28.73 -5.15
C LYS A 281 -26.16 -28.91 -3.79
N ARG A 282 -25.84 -28.04 -2.83
CA ARG A 282 -26.29 -28.16 -1.44
C ARG A 282 -26.66 -26.82 -0.83
N ASN A 283 -27.54 -26.84 0.17
CA ASN A 283 -27.86 -25.66 0.94
C ASN A 283 -26.64 -25.24 1.77
N GLN A 284 -26.33 -23.95 1.73
CA GLN A 284 -25.25 -23.31 2.46
C GLN A 284 -25.75 -21.99 3.01
N LEU A 285 -25.10 -21.51 4.08
CA LEU A 285 -25.33 -20.18 4.60
C LEU A 285 -24.64 -19.14 3.70
N LEU A 286 -25.44 -18.31 3.03
CA LEU A 286 -24.99 -17.35 2.02
C LEU A 286 -25.17 -15.92 2.48
N PHE A 287 -24.14 -15.11 2.27
CA PHE A 287 -24.21 -13.65 2.37
C PHE A 287 -24.73 -13.07 1.06
N LYS A 288 -25.76 -12.21 1.14
CA LYS A 288 -26.36 -11.44 0.04
C LYS A 288 -25.42 -10.35 -0.47
N SER A 289 -24.28 -10.75 -0.99
CA SER A 289 -23.21 -9.88 -1.48
C SER A 289 -23.65 -9.09 -2.73
N THR A 290 -24.55 -9.66 -3.53
CA THR A 290 -25.11 -9.02 -4.74
C THR A 290 -25.91 -7.75 -4.44
N ASP A 291 -26.59 -7.68 -3.29
CA ASP A 291 -27.28 -6.47 -2.81
C ASP A 291 -26.32 -5.27 -2.65
N PHE A 292 -25.01 -5.52 -2.56
CA PHE A 292 -23.95 -4.53 -2.37
C PHE A 292 -22.99 -4.45 -3.56
N GLY A 293 -23.39 -4.93 -4.74
CA GLY A 293 -22.65 -4.75 -6.00
C GLY A 293 -21.57 -5.80 -6.30
N ASP A 294 -21.56 -6.92 -5.58
CA ASP A 294 -20.74 -8.09 -5.92
C ASP A 294 -21.35 -8.90 -7.09
N ASP A 295 -20.56 -9.77 -7.72
CA ASP A 295 -21.02 -10.57 -8.87
C ASP A 295 -21.90 -11.76 -8.48
N LYS A 296 -21.76 -12.26 -7.26
CA LYS A 296 -22.54 -13.38 -6.72
C LYS A 296 -22.55 -13.39 -5.20
N ASP A 297 -23.57 -14.02 -4.64
CA ASP A 297 -23.64 -14.26 -3.20
C ASP A 297 -22.56 -15.25 -2.75
N ARG A 298 -22.09 -15.06 -1.51
CA ARG A 298 -20.87 -15.70 -1.00
C ARG A 298 -21.18 -16.66 0.13
N ALA A 299 -20.66 -17.88 0.04
CA ALA A 299 -20.75 -18.84 1.13
C ALA A 299 -19.98 -18.37 2.37
N LEU A 300 -20.66 -18.35 3.51
CA LEU A 300 -20.06 -18.17 4.83
C LEU A 300 -19.68 -19.52 5.46
N GLN A 301 -20.34 -20.61 5.09
CA GLN A 301 -20.04 -21.97 5.58
C GLN A 301 -19.77 -22.97 4.45
N LYS A 302 -18.89 -23.94 4.73
CA LYS A 302 -18.65 -25.13 3.91
C LYS A 302 -19.70 -26.21 4.19
N SER A 303 -19.63 -27.36 3.48
CA SER A 303 -20.55 -28.49 3.71
C SER A 303 -20.50 -29.05 5.10
N ASP A 304 -19.29 -29.16 5.65
CA ASP A 304 -19.01 -29.72 6.96
C ASP A 304 -19.38 -28.75 8.09
N LYS A 305 -20.11 -27.67 7.78
CA LYS A 305 -20.51 -26.57 8.65
C LYS A 305 -19.34 -25.72 9.17
N THR A 306 -18.11 -26.00 8.77
CA THR A 306 -16.96 -25.13 9.09
C THR A 306 -17.06 -23.81 8.33
N TRP A 307 -16.47 -22.77 8.90
CA TRP A 307 -16.47 -21.43 8.30
C TRP A 307 -15.57 -21.37 7.05
N THR A 308 -15.94 -20.54 6.08
CA THR A 308 -15.09 -20.24 4.92
C THR A 308 -14.03 -19.19 5.26
N TYR A 309 -12.95 -19.11 4.47
CA TYR A 309 -11.98 -18.01 4.60
C TYR A 309 -12.64 -16.64 4.45
N PHE A 310 -13.63 -16.53 3.55
CA PHE A 310 -14.42 -15.32 3.40
C PHE A 310 -15.16 -14.94 4.68
N ALA A 311 -15.71 -15.90 5.44
CA ALA A 311 -16.33 -15.60 6.73
C ALA A 311 -15.29 -15.07 7.75
N GLY A 312 -14.06 -15.58 7.71
CA GLY A 312 -12.92 -15.02 8.45
C GLY A 312 -12.63 -13.56 8.07
N ASP A 313 -12.54 -13.28 6.76
CA ASP A 313 -12.33 -11.91 6.26
C ASP A 313 -13.45 -10.95 6.69
N VAL A 314 -14.71 -11.40 6.60
CA VAL A 314 -15.89 -10.63 7.04
C VAL A 314 -15.80 -10.31 8.54
N ALA A 315 -15.39 -11.29 9.36
CA ALA A 315 -15.20 -11.10 10.79
C ALA A 315 -14.08 -10.10 11.09
N TYR A 316 -12.95 -10.22 10.39
CA TYR A 316 -11.82 -9.31 10.56
C TYR A 316 -12.18 -7.87 10.14
N HIS A 317 -12.95 -7.71 9.06
CA HIS A 317 -13.41 -6.38 8.64
C HIS A 317 -14.45 -5.79 9.61
N ASN A 318 -15.34 -6.61 10.20
CA ASN A 318 -16.20 -6.15 11.28
C ASN A 318 -15.39 -5.72 12.52
N ASN A 319 -14.32 -6.45 12.86
CA ASN A 319 -13.39 -6.05 13.92
C ASN A 319 -12.75 -4.67 13.64
N LYS A 320 -12.27 -4.43 12.42
CA LYS A 320 -11.76 -3.11 12.00
C LYS A 320 -12.81 -2.01 12.14
N LEU A 321 -14.05 -2.27 11.70
CA LEU A 321 -15.15 -1.30 11.81
C LEU A 321 -15.49 -0.97 13.26
N ASN A 322 -15.48 -1.96 14.16
CA ASN A 322 -15.74 -1.75 15.59
C ASN A 322 -14.67 -0.87 16.27
N ARG A 323 -13.47 -0.77 15.70
CA ARG A 323 -12.40 0.14 16.14
C ARG A 323 -12.61 1.60 15.67
N LYS A 324 -13.73 1.90 15.00
CA LYS A 324 -14.20 3.25 14.67
C LYS A 324 -13.25 4.07 13.77
N PHE A 325 -12.57 3.41 12.83
CA PHE A 325 -11.84 4.10 11.76
C PHE A 325 -12.81 4.75 10.77
N ASP A 326 -12.43 5.89 10.19
CA ASP A 326 -13.20 6.62 9.18
C ASP A 326 -13.08 5.95 7.81
N THR A 327 -11.87 5.52 7.45
CA THR A 327 -11.59 4.84 6.18
C THR A 327 -10.67 3.64 6.41
N LEU A 328 -10.99 2.51 5.79
CA LEU A 328 -10.12 1.34 5.72
C LEU A 328 -9.42 1.33 4.37
N ILE A 329 -8.12 1.07 4.35
CA ILE A 329 -7.33 0.91 3.14
C ILE A 329 -6.66 -0.46 3.19
N ASN A 330 -6.92 -1.31 2.20
CA ASN A 330 -6.21 -2.59 2.06
C ASN A 330 -5.29 -2.53 0.84
N ILE A 331 -4.03 -2.90 1.01
CA ILE A 331 -3.09 -3.11 -0.10
C ILE A 331 -3.03 -4.60 -0.40
N LEU A 332 -3.49 -4.96 -1.59
CA LEU A 332 -3.66 -6.34 -2.05
C LEU A 332 -2.64 -6.69 -3.13
N GLY A 333 -2.23 -7.96 -3.18
CA GLY A 333 -1.51 -8.52 -4.32
C GLY A 333 -2.40 -8.64 -5.57
N ALA A 334 -1.77 -8.76 -6.74
CA ALA A 334 -2.43 -8.94 -8.03
C ALA A 334 -3.46 -10.08 -8.06
N ASP A 335 -3.11 -11.17 -7.39
CA ASP A 335 -3.87 -12.40 -7.21
C ASP A 335 -5.18 -12.20 -6.43
N HIS A 336 -5.28 -11.12 -5.66
CA HIS A 336 -6.47 -10.77 -4.88
C HIS A 336 -7.33 -9.67 -5.51
N SER A 337 -7.04 -9.23 -6.73
CA SER A 337 -7.83 -8.20 -7.44
C SER A 337 -9.31 -8.59 -7.60
N GLY A 338 -9.59 -9.85 -7.95
CA GLY A 338 -10.96 -10.40 -8.02
C GLY A 338 -11.67 -10.52 -6.68
N TYR A 339 -10.96 -10.30 -5.57
CA TYR A 339 -11.49 -10.37 -4.21
C TYR A 339 -12.03 -9.01 -3.71
N ILE A 340 -11.77 -7.93 -4.43
CA ILE A 340 -12.12 -6.57 -4.00
C ILE A 340 -13.65 -6.41 -3.87
N LYS A 341 -14.42 -6.83 -4.87
CA LYS A 341 -15.88 -6.63 -4.87
C LYS A 341 -16.54 -7.27 -3.65
N ARG A 342 -16.21 -8.53 -3.35
CA ARG A 342 -16.83 -9.26 -2.23
C ARG A 342 -16.50 -8.68 -0.86
N ILE A 343 -15.26 -8.21 -0.66
CA ILE A 343 -14.88 -7.67 0.64
C ILE A 343 -15.41 -6.25 0.83
N THR A 344 -15.49 -5.47 -0.24
CA THR A 344 -16.18 -4.18 -0.25
C THR A 344 -17.67 -4.37 0.08
N ALA A 345 -18.34 -5.32 -0.58
CA ALA A 345 -19.74 -5.65 -0.31
C ALA A 345 -19.98 -6.01 1.17
N ALA A 346 -19.11 -6.84 1.74
CA ALA A 346 -19.17 -7.17 3.17
C ALA A 346 -19.01 -5.95 4.07
N VAL A 347 -18.05 -5.07 3.79
CA VAL A 347 -17.84 -3.84 4.57
C VAL A 347 -19.02 -2.88 4.44
N GLU A 348 -19.58 -2.72 3.24
CA GLU A 348 -20.75 -1.86 3.03
C GLU A 348 -21.96 -2.39 3.81
N ALA A 349 -22.22 -3.70 3.77
CA ALA A 349 -23.28 -4.33 4.55
C ALA A 349 -23.11 -4.15 6.07
N LEU A 350 -21.87 -4.29 6.57
CA LEU A 350 -21.58 -4.20 7.99
C LEU A 350 -21.55 -2.77 8.53
N SER A 351 -21.21 -1.80 7.69
CA SER A 351 -21.03 -0.39 8.07
C SER A 351 -22.22 0.50 7.71
N GLY A 352 -23.07 0.07 6.77
CA GLY A 352 -24.14 0.87 6.18
C GLY A 352 -23.65 2.06 5.35
N LYS A 353 -22.35 2.12 5.01
CA LYS A 353 -21.73 3.25 4.30
C LYS A 353 -20.94 2.76 3.09
N LYS A 354 -21.19 3.39 1.94
CA LYS A 354 -20.39 3.19 0.73
C LYS A 354 -18.98 3.76 0.89
N ASN A 355 -18.03 3.21 0.14
CA ASN A 355 -16.64 3.69 0.07
C ASN A 355 -15.88 3.70 1.41
N LYS A 356 -16.36 2.95 2.41
CA LYS A 356 -15.71 2.80 3.71
C LYS A 356 -14.38 2.03 3.61
N LEU A 357 -14.30 1.10 2.66
CA LEU A 357 -13.08 0.37 2.30
C LEU A 357 -12.56 0.84 0.94
N LYS A 358 -11.26 1.10 0.86
CA LYS A 358 -10.54 1.40 -0.38
C LYS A 358 -9.46 0.33 -0.59
N CYS A 359 -9.59 -0.47 -1.63
CA CYS A 359 -8.57 -1.45 -1.99
C CYS A 359 -7.60 -0.86 -3.02
N LYS A 360 -6.30 -1.05 -2.82
CA LYS A 360 -5.26 -0.78 -3.82
C LYS A 360 -4.57 -2.09 -4.18
N VAL A 361 -4.32 -2.29 -5.47
CA VAL A 361 -3.65 -3.49 -5.97
C VAL A 361 -2.20 -3.15 -6.30
N SER A 362 -1.30 -4.03 -5.89
CA SER A 362 0.10 -4.04 -6.30
C SER A 362 0.33 -5.20 -7.26
N GLN A 363 0.62 -4.89 -8.52
CA GLN A 363 0.99 -5.87 -9.53
C GLN A 363 2.37 -6.47 -9.28
N LEU A 364 2.58 -7.63 -9.92
CA LEU A 364 3.81 -8.40 -9.83
C LEU A 364 5.04 -7.61 -10.30
N VAL A 365 6.18 -7.96 -9.71
CA VAL A 365 7.49 -7.43 -10.07
C VAL A 365 8.26 -8.51 -10.81
N LYS A 366 8.74 -8.20 -12.01
CA LYS A 366 9.63 -9.05 -12.80
C LYS A 366 11.05 -8.60 -12.56
N LEU A 367 11.89 -9.50 -12.08
CA LEU A 367 13.30 -9.19 -11.83
C LEU A 367 14.11 -9.48 -13.07
N ILE A 368 15.02 -8.57 -13.43
CA ILE A 368 15.88 -8.67 -14.61
C ILE A 368 17.33 -8.45 -14.18
N LYS A 369 18.20 -9.41 -14.47
CA LYS A 369 19.64 -9.34 -14.21
C LYS A 369 20.39 -9.69 -15.48
N ASP A 370 21.37 -8.87 -15.87
CA ASP A 370 22.17 -9.06 -17.09
C ASP A 370 21.31 -9.23 -18.35
N GLY A 371 20.24 -8.43 -18.45
CA GLY A 371 19.29 -8.45 -19.57
C GLY A 371 18.38 -9.68 -19.66
N LYS A 372 18.42 -10.59 -18.67
CA LYS A 372 17.62 -11.82 -18.66
C LYS A 372 16.65 -11.85 -17.46
N PRO A 373 15.47 -12.46 -17.60
CA PRO A 373 14.56 -12.69 -16.47
C PRO A 373 15.27 -13.47 -15.37
N PHE A 374 15.38 -12.87 -14.20
CA PHE A 374 15.94 -13.47 -13.00
C PHE A 374 14.81 -14.17 -12.24
N LYS A 375 14.75 -15.51 -12.36
CA LYS A 375 13.63 -16.32 -11.84
C LYS A 375 13.83 -16.69 -10.37
N MET A 376 12.73 -16.65 -9.63
CA MET A 376 12.60 -17.24 -8.28
C MET A 376 12.60 -18.77 -8.38
N SER A 377 13.46 -19.47 -7.63
CA SER A 377 13.44 -20.93 -7.57
C SER A 377 12.44 -21.41 -6.52
N LYS A 378 11.27 -21.91 -6.95
CA LYS A 378 10.22 -22.42 -6.04
C LYS A 378 10.56 -23.73 -5.32
N ARG A 379 11.67 -24.41 -5.64
CA ARG A 379 11.95 -25.78 -5.17
C ARG A 379 13.28 -25.97 -4.45
N LYS A 380 14.11 -24.92 -4.32
CA LYS A 380 15.38 -25.00 -3.57
C LYS A 380 15.46 -24.09 -2.34
N GLY A 381 14.39 -23.37 -2.01
CA GLY A 381 14.41 -22.38 -0.93
C GLY A 381 14.98 -21.01 -1.35
N ASP A 382 15.54 -20.88 -2.56
CA ASP A 382 16.06 -19.62 -3.10
C ASP A 382 14.95 -18.74 -3.69
N TYR A 383 14.09 -18.21 -2.82
CA TYR A 383 13.37 -16.97 -3.14
C TYR A 383 14.31 -15.81 -2.88
N ILE A 384 14.31 -14.80 -3.77
CA ILE A 384 15.06 -13.57 -3.51
C ILE A 384 14.34 -12.87 -2.38
N THR A 385 15.00 -12.83 -1.23
CA THR A 385 14.46 -12.21 -0.04
C THR A 385 14.43 -10.69 -0.22
N VAL A 386 13.66 -10.02 0.64
CA VAL A 386 13.76 -8.56 0.79
C VAL A 386 15.21 -8.15 1.08
N GLU A 387 15.90 -8.95 1.89
CA GLU A 387 17.28 -8.70 2.31
C GLU A 387 18.26 -8.78 1.14
N ASP A 388 18.15 -9.80 0.30
CA ASP A 388 18.99 -9.94 -0.90
C ASP A 388 18.83 -8.75 -1.84
N LEU A 389 17.59 -8.29 -2.03
CA LEU A 389 17.30 -7.13 -2.87
C LEU A 389 17.93 -5.85 -2.29
N ILE A 390 17.79 -5.62 -0.98
CA ILE A 390 18.35 -4.44 -0.31
C ILE A 390 19.88 -4.49 -0.32
N ASN A 391 20.48 -5.64 -0.06
CA ASN A 391 21.94 -5.81 -0.11
C ASN A 391 22.48 -5.58 -1.51
N GLU A 392 21.71 -5.97 -2.53
CA GLU A 392 22.11 -5.78 -3.92
C GLU A 392 22.01 -4.30 -4.34
N VAL A 393 20.88 -3.61 -4.15
CA VAL A 393 20.64 -2.27 -4.72
C VAL A 393 20.49 -1.12 -3.71
N GLY A 394 20.37 -1.42 -2.43
CA GLY A 394 20.12 -0.46 -1.38
C GLY A 394 18.63 -0.13 -1.19
N LYS A 395 18.27 0.19 0.06
CA LYS A 395 16.89 0.48 0.50
C LYS A 395 16.22 1.58 -0.34
N ASP A 396 16.90 2.70 -0.56
CA ASP A 396 16.29 3.86 -1.22
C ASP A 396 15.96 3.56 -2.68
N ALA A 397 16.83 2.80 -3.36
CA ALA A 397 16.62 2.38 -4.74
C ALA A 397 15.47 1.38 -4.85
N THR A 398 15.42 0.39 -3.94
CA THR A 398 14.28 -0.52 -3.83
C THR A 398 12.98 0.26 -3.64
N ARG A 399 12.93 1.21 -2.72
CA ARG A 399 11.72 2.00 -2.43
C ARG A 399 11.27 2.86 -3.59
N PHE A 400 12.18 3.63 -4.16
CA PHE A 400 11.86 4.60 -5.21
C PHE A 400 11.38 3.92 -6.49
N ILE A 401 12.11 2.90 -6.95
CA ILE A 401 11.83 2.25 -8.23
C ILE A 401 10.53 1.45 -8.18
N MET A 402 10.18 0.87 -7.03
CA MET A 402 8.91 0.15 -6.83
C MET A 402 7.67 1.05 -6.97
N LEU A 403 7.84 2.38 -6.85
CA LEU A 403 6.78 3.38 -6.95
C LEU A 403 6.85 4.23 -8.22
N ASN A 404 7.87 4.04 -9.07
CA ASN A 404 8.05 4.85 -10.28
C ASN A 404 7.02 4.54 -11.38
N ARG A 405 6.20 3.50 -11.18
CA ARG A 405 5.07 3.14 -12.03
C ARG A 405 3.83 2.93 -11.17
N SER A 406 2.67 3.21 -11.76
CA SER A 406 1.38 2.95 -11.13
C SER A 406 1.29 1.51 -10.62
N SER A 407 0.75 1.32 -9.42
CA SER A 407 0.77 0.04 -8.72
C SER A 407 -0.04 -1.05 -9.41
N ASP A 408 -0.99 -0.68 -10.27
CA ASP A 408 -1.88 -1.54 -11.04
C ASP A 408 -1.28 -2.05 -12.35
N VAL A 409 -0.02 -1.72 -12.66
CA VAL A 409 0.74 -2.23 -13.82
C VAL A 409 1.95 -3.01 -13.35
N GLU A 410 2.29 -4.11 -14.03
CA GLU A 410 3.51 -4.89 -13.77
C GLU A 410 4.77 -4.00 -13.81
N LEU A 411 5.77 -4.33 -12.98
CA LEU A 411 7.02 -3.58 -12.90
C LEU A 411 8.20 -4.46 -13.29
N ASP A 412 8.97 -4.02 -14.28
CA ASP A 412 10.27 -4.58 -14.58
C ASP A 412 11.33 -3.93 -13.69
N PHE A 413 11.94 -4.72 -12.83
CA PHE A 413 12.99 -4.32 -11.89
C PHE A 413 14.33 -4.85 -12.39
N ASP A 414 15.06 -3.98 -13.11
CA ASP A 414 16.37 -4.28 -13.68
C ASP A 414 17.49 -3.83 -12.74
N PHE A 415 18.25 -4.80 -12.22
CA PHE A 415 19.31 -4.54 -11.24
C PHE A 415 20.40 -3.59 -11.77
N ALA A 416 20.73 -3.63 -13.06
CA ALA A 416 21.76 -2.77 -13.64
C ALA A 416 21.24 -1.33 -13.77
N LYS A 417 20.02 -1.15 -14.29
CA LYS A 417 19.40 0.18 -14.44
C LYS A 417 19.17 0.88 -13.10
N VAL A 418 18.78 0.13 -12.08
CA VAL A 418 18.55 0.68 -10.74
C VAL A 418 19.85 1.22 -10.11
N LYS A 419 21.00 0.63 -10.44
CA LYS A 419 22.33 1.06 -9.97
C LYS A 419 22.99 2.11 -10.86
N GLU A 420 22.42 2.40 -12.02
CA GLU A 420 23.01 3.28 -13.02
C GLU A 420 23.12 4.71 -12.48
N LYS A 421 24.30 5.32 -12.62
CA LYS A 421 24.57 6.70 -12.21
C LYS A 421 24.40 7.66 -13.38
N SER A 422 23.22 7.66 -13.98
CA SER A 422 22.88 8.50 -15.13
C SER A 422 21.63 9.34 -14.86
N LYS A 423 21.41 10.36 -15.70
CA LYS A 423 20.20 11.18 -15.63
C LYS A 423 18.92 10.40 -15.94
N ASP A 424 19.04 9.25 -16.61
CA ASP A 424 17.92 8.37 -16.95
C ASP A 424 17.45 7.54 -15.75
N ASN A 425 18.29 7.38 -14.72
CA ASN A 425 17.87 6.82 -13.44
C ASN A 425 17.23 7.92 -12.57
N PRO A 426 15.90 7.86 -12.32
CA PRO A 426 15.20 8.94 -11.63
C PRO A 426 15.60 9.06 -10.16
N LEU A 427 15.98 7.96 -9.50
CA LEU A 427 16.51 8.03 -8.13
C LEU A 427 17.84 8.80 -8.12
N TYR A 428 18.77 8.40 -8.99
CA TYR A 428 20.08 9.05 -9.06
C TYR A 428 19.93 10.54 -9.40
N TYR A 429 19.02 10.88 -10.31
CA TYR A 429 18.72 12.27 -10.64
C TYR A 429 18.28 13.09 -9.41
N VAL A 430 17.32 12.59 -8.64
CA VAL A 430 16.85 13.27 -7.41
C VAL A 430 17.97 13.39 -6.36
N GLN A 431 18.73 12.31 -6.13
CA GLN A 431 19.86 12.32 -5.20
C GLN A 431 20.96 13.28 -5.64
N TYR A 432 21.25 13.34 -6.94
CA TYR A 432 22.24 14.26 -7.51
C TYR A 432 21.79 15.72 -7.36
N CYS A 433 20.53 16.03 -7.61
CA CYS A 433 19.95 17.35 -7.35
C CYS A 433 20.12 17.74 -5.88
N TYR A 434 19.75 16.86 -4.94
CA TYR A 434 19.95 17.10 -3.51
C TYR A 434 21.42 17.30 -3.13
N ALA A 435 22.33 16.52 -3.71
CA ALA A 435 23.77 16.65 -3.48
C ALA A 435 24.32 18.00 -4.00
N ARG A 436 23.84 18.48 -5.15
CA ARG A 436 24.21 19.80 -5.69
C ARG A 436 23.69 20.94 -4.82
N ILE A 437 22.44 20.88 -4.37
CA ILE A 437 21.87 21.86 -3.42
C ILE A 437 22.69 21.87 -2.14
N SER A 438 22.95 20.69 -1.55
CA SER A 438 23.80 20.56 -0.36
C SER A 438 25.21 21.12 -0.57
N SER A 439 25.76 20.99 -1.79
CA SER A 439 27.05 21.57 -2.14
C SER A 439 27.02 23.08 -2.08
N VAL A 440 25.98 23.74 -2.61
CA VAL A 440 25.82 25.21 -2.53
C VAL A 440 25.84 25.68 -1.08
N PHE A 441 25.09 25.01 -0.20
CA PHE A 441 25.10 25.29 1.24
C PHE A 441 26.49 25.12 1.87
N ARG A 442 27.23 24.07 1.51
CA ARG A 442 28.62 23.87 1.97
C ARG A 442 29.56 24.98 1.50
N HIS A 443 29.42 25.48 0.26
CA HIS A 443 30.27 26.56 -0.25
C HIS A 443 30.10 27.87 0.54
N VAL A 444 28.93 28.07 1.15
CA VAL A 444 28.66 29.22 2.03
C VAL A 444 28.84 28.87 3.51
N ASN A 445 29.45 27.73 3.84
CA ASN A 445 29.71 27.24 5.21
C ASN A 445 28.44 27.12 6.08
N ILE A 446 27.31 26.72 5.48
CA ILE A 446 26.03 26.51 6.16
C ILE A 446 25.58 25.07 5.93
N LYS A 447 24.88 24.45 6.89
CA LYS A 447 24.25 23.13 6.69
C LYS A 447 22.87 23.32 6.06
N ILE A 448 22.43 22.36 5.25
CA ILE A 448 21.10 22.41 4.61
C ILE A 448 19.94 22.43 5.62
N GLN A 449 20.17 21.97 6.85
CA GLN A 449 19.18 22.02 7.93
C GLN A 449 19.19 23.36 8.68
N ASP A 450 20.21 24.19 8.48
CA ASP A 450 20.32 25.46 9.20
C ASP A 450 19.26 26.44 8.68
N LYS A 451 18.79 27.30 9.59
CA LYS A 451 17.80 28.30 9.26
C LYS A 451 18.43 29.37 8.37
N VAL A 452 17.93 29.51 7.15
CA VAL A 452 18.28 30.64 6.28
C VAL A 452 17.56 31.89 6.78
N ASN A 453 18.31 32.87 7.31
CA ASN A 453 17.76 34.14 7.78
C ASN A 453 17.67 35.13 6.61
N ILE A 454 16.48 35.24 6.02
CA ILE A 454 16.19 36.20 4.96
C ILE A 454 15.73 37.52 5.58
N LYS A 455 16.45 38.62 5.31
CA LYS A 455 16.11 39.97 5.82
C LYS A 455 14.87 40.56 5.13
N SER A 456 14.76 40.36 3.82
CA SER A 456 13.63 40.83 2.99
C SER A 456 13.46 39.92 1.78
N PHE A 457 12.21 39.65 1.40
CA PHE A 457 11.84 38.86 0.23
C PHE A 457 11.67 39.75 -1.00
N ASN A 458 12.74 40.46 -1.38
CA ASN A 458 12.76 41.38 -2.51
C ASN A 458 13.77 40.87 -3.55
N PHE A 459 13.68 39.59 -3.91
CA PHE A 459 14.58 39.00 -4.88
C PHE A 459 14.16 39.41 -6.29
N THR A 460 15.17 39.54 -7.16
CA THR A 460 14.99 39.72 -8.60
C THR A 460 15.38 38.43 -9.28
N TYR A 461 14.44 37.84 -10.02
CA TYR A 461 14.65 36.58 -10.73
C TYR A 461 14.82 36.85 -12.21
N SER A 462 15.73 36.12 -12.84
CA SER A 462 15.77 35.99 -14.29
C SER A 462 14.58 35.16 -14.78
N PRO A 463 14.17 35.31 -16.05
CA PRO A 463 13.16 34.45 -16.66
C PRO A 463 13.51 32.95 -16.58
N ASP A 464 14.80 32.62 -16.64
CA ASP A 464 15.27 31.24 -16.53
C ASP A 464 15.09 30.68 -15.11
N GLU A 465 15.27 31.49 -14.07
CA GLU A 465 15.05 31.07 -12.67
C GLU A 465 13.57 30.85 -12.35
N ILE A 466 12.68 31.64 -12.94
CA ILE A 466 11.21 31.44 -12.80
C ILE A 466 10.74 30.18 -13.53
N LYS A 467 11.42 29.81 -14.63
CA LYS A 467 11.04 28.70 -15.50
C LYS A 467 11.50 27.32 -15.00
N ILE A 468 12.47 27.27 -14.08
CA ILE A 468 12.98 26.05 -13.43
C ILE A 468 11.92 25.52 -12.45
#